data_AF-A0A6V8CZU0-F1
#
_entry.id   AF-A0A6V8CZU0-F1
#
_cell.length_a   1.000
_cell.length_b   1.000
_cell.length_c   1.000
_cell.angle_alpha   90.00
_cell.angle_beta   90.00
_cell.angle_gamma   90.00
#
_symmetry.space_group_name_H-M   'P 1'
#
loop_
_entity.id
_entity.type
_entity.pdbx_description
1 polymer ?
#
loop_
_entity_poly.entity_id
_entity_poly.type
_entity_poly.pdbx_seq_one_letter_code
_entity_poly.pdbx_strand_id
1 'polypeptide(L)'
;MLRSIVALPHYLPSPLQGCPQAMAVPLHLLASLLVFLLMVDAGRLIPCLHIVCLMESSIVLFGPPGAGKGTQAGRIVEATGKPQVSTGDMLRAAVAAGTELGRIAKGHMESGGLVPDDVIIGLIKERVKARDAENGLLFDGFPRTVAQAEALAEIAPVSLVIAIEVEDESIVGRITGRFTCGGCGSVYHDQFRPCEVEGQCDGCG
;
A
#
# COMPACT_ATOMS: atom_id res chain seq x y z
N MET A 1 11.84 -1.20 13.05
CA MET A 1 12.58 -0.09 12.41
C MET A 1 12.38 -0.19 10.91
N LEU A 2 11.78 0.83 10.28
CA LEU A 2 11.75 0.98 8.82
C LEU A 2 13.17 1.42 8.43
N ARG A 3 13.89 0.66 7.61
CA ARG A 3 15.29 0.99 7.27
C ARG A 3 15.43 1.87 6.02
N SER A 4 14.45 1.88 5.11
CA SER A 4 14.55 2.62 3.84
C SER A 4 13.17 2.84 3.22
N ILE A 5 12.93 4.02 2.62
CA ILE A 5 11.90 4.22 1.58
C ILE A 5 12.66 4.27 0.26
N VAL A 6 12.56 3.23 -0.56
CA VAL A 6 13.16 3.22 -1.90
C VAL A 6 12.14 3.81 -2.88
N ALA A 7 12.32 5.08 -3.25
CA ALA A 7 11.61 5.64 -4.39
C ALA A 7 12.28 5.11 -5.68
N LEU A 8 11.55 4.32 -6.47
CA LEU A 8 12.09 3.77 -7.71
C LEU A 8 12.29 4.89 -8.74
N PRO A 9 13.51 5.06 -9.30
CA PRO A 9 13.85 6.19 -10.18
C PRO A 9 13.13 6.16 -11.54
N HIS A 10 12.52 5.03 -11.92
CA HIS A 10 11.88 4.86 -13.23
C HIS A 10 10.52 5.57 -13.41
N TYR A 11 9.99 6.19 -12.35
CA TYR A 11 8.77 7.01 -12.40
C TYR A 11 9.04 8.51 -12.16
N LEU A 12 10.28 8.96 -12.36
CA LEU A 12 10.59 10.38 -12.36
C LEU A 12 10.26 10.99 -13.73
N PRO A 13 9.51 12.10 -13.80
CA PRO A 13 9.31 12.81 -15.06
C PRO A 13 10.68 13.22 -15.64
N SER A 14 10.75 13.25 -16.97
CA SER A 14 11.97 13.38 -17.79
C SER A 14 13.01 14.44 -17.37
N PRO A 15 12.71 15.57 -16.70
CA PRO A 15 13.78 16.48 -16.26
C PRO A 15 14.72 15.93 -15.18
N LEU A 16 14.44 14.78 -14.55
CA LEU A 16 15.25 14.25 -13.44
C LEU A 16 16.11 13.02 -13.79
N GLN A 17 16.09 12.53 -15.03
CA GLN A 17 16.90 11.38 -15.47
C GLN A 17 18.40 11.68 -15.65
N GLY A 18 18.87 12.86 -15.20
CA GLY A 18 20.25 13.32 -15.43
C GLY A 18 21.09 13.62 -14.19
N CYS A 19 20.64 13.33 -12.96
CA CYS A 19 21.39 13.65 -11.75
C CYS A 19 22.23 12.46 -11.26
N PRO A 20 23.58 12.52 -11.31
CA PRO A 20 24.42 11.47 -10.79
C PRO A 20 24.65 11.71 -9.30
N GLN A 21 23.82 11.11 -8.44
CA GLN A 21 24.16 10.74 -7.05
C GLN A 21 22.92 10.21 -6.32
N ALA A 22 22.74 8.88 -6.34
CA ALA A 22 21.98 8.20 -5.30
C ALA A 22 22.82 8.25 -4.02
N MET A 23 22.48 9.14 -3.09
CA MET A 23 23.09 9.16 -1.75
C MET A 23 22.04 8.80 -0.70
N ALA A 24 22.39 7.81 0.11
CA ALA A 24 21.65 7.39 1.29
C ALA A 24 21.42 8.58 2.23
N VAL A 25 20.17 8.81 2.62
CA VAL A 25 19.80 9.87 3.58
C VAL A 25 19.48 9.21 4.94
N PRO A 26 20.17 9.59 6.04
CA PRO A 26 19.95 9.00 7.35
C PRO A 26 18.63 9.43 8.01
N LEU A 27 18.04 8.50 8.77
CA LEU A 27 16.65 8.46 9.27
C LEU A 27 16.27 9.48 10.36
N HIS A 28 17.01 10.58 10.55
CA HIS A 28 16.75 11.56 11.61
C HIS A 28 16.40 12.98 11.13
N LEU A 29 16.28 13.19 9.81
CA LEU A 29 15.94 14.50 9.22
C LEU A 29 14.62 14.52 8.43
N LEU A 30 13.67 13.63 8.73
CA LEU A 30 12.34 13.57 8.10
C LEU A 30 11.19 13.94 9.05
N ALA A 31 11.47 14.84 10.00
CA ALA A 31 10.43 15.46 10.79
C ALA A 31 10.47 16.98 10.54
N SER A 32 9.43 17.46 9.87
CA SER A 32 8.99 18.88 9.86
C SER A 32 9.56 19.86 8.83
N LEU A 33 10.30 19.45 7.79
CA LEU A 33 10.97 20.43 6.90
C LEU A 33 10.94 20.14 5.38
N LEU A 34 9.81 19.70 4.83
CA LEU A 34 9.58 19.73 3.37
C LEU A 34 8.40 20.61 2.96
N VAL A 35 8.07 21.60 3.80
CA VAL A 35 7.09 22.67 3.52
C VAL A 35 7.72 24.07 3.55
N PHE A 36 8.98 24.24 3.92
CA PHE A 36 9.62 25.57 3.98
C PHE A 36 11.09 25.51 3.55
N LEU A 37 11.42 26.26 2.49
CA LEU A 37 12.77 26.59 2.00
C LEU A 37 13.63 25.48 1.34
N LEU A 38 13.53 25.40 0.01
CA LEU A 38 14.70 25.76 -0.80
C LEU A 38 14.33 26.96 -1.69
N MET A 39 14.77 28.09 -1.15
CA MET A 39 15.06 29.41 -1.71
C MET A 39 14.59 29.78 -3.13
N VAL A 40 13.84 30.89 -3.12
CA VAL A 40 13.93 32.01 -4.06
C VAL A 40 15.35 32.16 -4.62
N ASP A 41 15.53 31.83 -5.89
CA ASP A 41 16.27 32.69 -6.82
C ASP A 41 15.83 32.40 -8.26
N ALA A 42 15.62 33.48 -9.02
CA ALA A 42 15.16 33.52 -10.42
C ALA A 42 13.65 33.28 -10.69
N GLY A 43 12.79 34.16 -10.16
CA GLY A 43 11.81 34.88 -11.00
C GLY A 43 10.83 34.12 -11.92
N ARG A 44 10.45 32.86 -11.67
CA ARG A 44 9.30 32.23 -12.33
C ARG A 44 8.38 31.54 -11.32
N LEU A 45 7.17 32.08 -11.23
CA LEU A 45 5.99 31.51 -10.56
C LEU A 45 5.66 30.13 -11.14
N ILE A 46 6.01 29.02 -10.47
CA ILE A 46 5.19 27.79 -10.46
C ILE A 46 5.31 27.00 -9.12
N PRO A 47 5.06 27.58 -7.93
CA PRO A 47 4.96 26.80 -6.69
C PRO A 47 3.62 26.04 -6.54
N CYS A 48 2.55 26.48 -7.23
CA CYS A 48 1.24 25.85 -7.10
C CYS A 48 1.07 24.56 -7.91
N LEU A 49 1.72 24.43 -9.07
CA LEU A 49 1.48 23.28 -9.96
C LEU A 49 2.09 21.96 -9.43
N HIS A 50 3.23 22.02 -8.75
CA HIS A 50 3.87 20.82 -8.18
C HIS A 50 3.16 20.26 -6.95
N ILE A 51 2.58 21.13 -6.10
CA ILE A 51 1.79 20.70 -4.94
C ILE A 51 0.44 20.14 -5.38
N VAL A 52 -0.21 20.77 -6.38
CA VAL A 52 -1.47 20.27 -6.96
C VAL A 52 -1.28 18.91 -7.64
N CYS A 53 -0.14 18.66 -8.30
CA CYS A 53 0.12 17.41 -9.01
C CYS A 53 0.29 16.19 -8.07
N LEU A 54 0.68 16.40 -6.81
CA LEU A 54 0.77 15.33 -5.81
C LEU A 54 -0.59 14.96 -5.19
N MET A 55 -1.61 15.83 -5.31
CA MET A 55 -2.92 15.59 -4.70
C MET A 55 -3.73 14.51 -5.45
N GLU A 56 -3.60 14.41 -6.77
CA GLU A 56 -4.39 13.48 -7.63
C GLU A 56 -3.65 12.18 -7.98
N SER A 57 -2.59 11.83 -7.26
CA SER A 57 -1.74 10.68 -7.59
C SER A 57 -1.84 9.56 -6.56
N SER A 58 -1.80 8.31 -7.03
CA SER A 58 -1.88 7.11 -6.19
C SER A 58 -0.52 6.69 -5.63
N ILE A 59 -0.55 5.93 -4.55
CA ILE A 59 0.62 5.36 -3.88
C ILE A 59 0.52 3.85 -3.94
N VAL A 60 1.63 3.17 -4.19
CA VAL A 60 1.74 1.71 -4.13
C VAL A 60 2.57 1.31 -2.92
N LEU A 61 2.09 0.35 -2.13
CA LEU A 61 2.76 -0.21 -0.97
C LEU A 61 3.08 -1.69 -1.16
N PHE A 62 4.37 -2.01 -1.04
CA PHE A 62 4.97 -3.33 -1.15
C PHE A 62 5.66 -3.76 0.14
N GLY A 63 5.87 -5.08 0.23
CA GLY A 63 6.62 -5.70 1.32
C GLY A 63 6.18 -7.15 1.53
N PRO A 64 7.01 -7.99 2.15
CA PRO A 64 6.67 -9.38 2.43
C PRO A 64 5.49 -9.51 3.42
N PRO A 65 4.84 -10.68 3.50
CA PRO A 65 3.94 -10.98 4.62
C PRO A 65 4.70 -10.81 5.95
N GLY A 66 4.02 -10.32 7.00
CA GLY A 66 4.69 -10.04 8.28
C GLY A 66 5.54 -8.77 8.34
N ALA A 67 5.75 -8.05 7.22
CA ALA A 67 6.54 -6.82 7.21
C ALA A 67 5.92 -5.65 7.99
N GLY A 68 4.62 -5.73 8.31
CA GLY A 68 3.87 -4.64 8.97
C GLY A 68 3.21 -3.67 8.00
N LYS A 69 2.97 -4.08 6.75
CA LYS A 69 2.30 -3.27 5.72
C LYS A 69 0.99 -2.66 6.21
N GLY A 70 0.09 -3.45 6.80
CA GLY A 70 -1.22 -2.93 7.25
C GLY A 70 -1.09 -1.79 8.26
N THR A 71 -0.13 -1.87 9.20
CA THR A 71 0.14 -0.79 10.15
C THR A 71 0.64 0.48 9.45
N GLN A 72 1.55 0.33 8.48
CA GLN A 72 2.05 1.49 7.71
C GLN A 72 0.98 2.04 6.77
N ALA A 73 0.16 1.18 6.17
CA ALA A 73 -0.94 1.58 5.31
C ALA A 73 -1.92 2.47 6.07
N GLY A 74 -2.34 2.07 7.29
CA GLY A 74 -3.21 2.91 8.13
C GLY A 74 -2.64 4.31 8.40
N ARG A 75 -1.33 4.40 8.68
CA ARG A 75 -0.64 5.69 8.87
C ARG A 75 -0.58 6.51 7.58
N ILE A 76 -0.38 5.88 6.44
CA ILE A 76 -0.36 6.54 5.13
C ILE A 76 -1.76 7.06 4.79
N VAL A 77 -2.81 6.27 5.04
CA VAL A 77 -4.20 6.70 4.86
C VAL A 77 -4.50 7.93 5.73
N GLU A 78 -4.14 7.89 7.02
CA GLU A 78 -4.33 9.01 7.94
C GLU A 78 -3.58 10.28 7.47
N ALA A 79 -2.34 10.13 7.00
CA ALA A 79 -1.51 11.25 6.57
C ALA A 79 -1.90 11.84 5.20
N THR A 80 -2.45 11.03 4.29
CA THR A 80 -2.68 11.42 2.89
C THR A 80 -4.16 11.54 2.52
N GLY A 81 -5.06 10.99 3.33
CA GLY A 81 -6.48 10.88 3.03
C GLY A 81 -6.83 9.90 1.90
N LYS A 82 -5.84 9.20 1.32
CA LYS A 82 -6.05 8.29 0.18
C LYS A 82 -6.63 6.96 0.68
N PRO A 83 -7.82 6.53 0.20
CA PRO A 83 -8.39 5.26 0.61
C PRO A 83 -7.48 4.08 0.30
N GLN A 84 -7.35 3.16 1.25
CA GLN A 84 -6.63 1.92 1.03
C GLN A 84 -7.43 0.96 0.14
N VAL A 85 -6.72 0.34 -0.79
CA VAL A 85 -7.23 -0.67 -1.71
C VAL A 85 -6.40 -1.94 -1.54
N SER A 86 -6.98 -2.92 -0.86
CA SER A 86 -6.40 -4.26 -0.64
C SER A 86 -7.09 -5.26 -1.57
N THR A 87 -6.32 -5.95 -2.41
CA THR A 87 -6.89 -6.91 -3.38
C THR A 87 -7.68 -8.03 -2.68
N GLY A 88 -7.23 -8.45 -1.49
CA GLY A 88 -7.93 -9.46 -0.70
C GLY A 88 -9.31 -9.00 -0.22
N ASP A 89 -9.42 -7.75 0.24
CA ASP A 89 -10.69 -7.18 0.69
C ASP A 89 -11.65 -6.96 -0.48
N MET A 90 -11.14 -6.45 -1.60
CA MET A 90 -11.93 -6.28 -2.81
C MET A 90 -12.51 -7.59 -3.33
N LEU A 91 -11.70 -8.66 -3.35
CA LEU A 91 -12.17 -9.98 -3.76
C LEU A 91 -13.26 -10.50 -2.83
N ARG A 92 -13.05 -10.44 -1.51
CA ARG A 92 -14.07 -10.85 -0.52
C ARG A 92 -15.36 -10.06 -0.66
N ALA A 93 -15.27 -8.74 -0.85
CA ALA A 93 -16.43 -7.88 -1.06
C ALA A 93 -17.16 -8.21 -2.37
N ALA A 94 -16.44 -8.43 -3.47
CA ALA A 94 -17.01 -8.79 -4.76
C ALA A 94 -17.73 -10.15 -4.71
N VAL A 95 -17.16 -11.12 -4.00
CA VAL A 95 -17.75 -12.44 -3.72
C VAL A 95 -19.02 -12.30 -2.88
N ALA A 96 -18.96 -11.55 -1.78
CA ALA A 96 -20.11 -11.32 -0.89
C ALA A 96 -21.26 -10.59 -1.60
N ALA A 97 -20.95 -9.64 -2.47
CA ALA A 97 -21.92 -8.92 -3.29
C ALA A 97 -22.45 -9.73 -4.48
N GLY A 98 -21.90 -10.93 -4.76
CA GLY A 98 -22.34 -11.79 -5.85
C GLY A 98 -22.14 -11.18 -7.24
N THR A 99 -21.16 -10.28 -7.41
CA THR A 99 -20.83 -9.67 -8.70
C THR A 99 -20.28 -10.70 -9.68
N GLU A 100 -20.29 -10.40 -10.97
CA GLU A 100 -19.79 -11.33 -11.98
C GLU A 100 -18.31 -11.69 -11.76
N LEU A 101 -17.46 -10.67 -11.57
CA LEU A 101 -16.05 -10.87 -11.21
C LEU A 101 -15.90 -11.63 -9.87
N GLY A 102 -16.79 -11.37 -8.91
CA GLY A 102 -16.83 -12.06 -7.63
C GLY A 102 -17.12 -13.56 -7.77
N ARG A 103 -18.01 -13.97 -8.68
CA ARG A 103 -18.31 -15.40 -8.93
C ARG A 103 -17.11 -16.13 -9.52
N ILE A 104 -16.42 -15.50 -10.46
CA ILE A 104 -15.18 -16.05 -11.05
C ILE A 104 -14.11 -16.17 -9.96
N ALA A 105 -13.89 -15.10 -9.19
CA ALA A 105 -12.94 -15.08 -8.08
C ALA A 105 -13.23 -16.17 -7.03
N LYS A 106 -14.51 -16.39 -6.69
CA LYS A 106 -14.93 -17.39 -5.71
C LYS A 106 -14.38 -18.79 -6.02
N GLY A 107 -14.50 -19.24 -7.27
CA GLY A 107 -14.01 -20.58 -7.67
C GLY A 107 -12.50 -20.75 -7.50
N HIS A 108 -11.71 -19.71 -7.82
CA HIS A 108 -10.27 -19.72 -7.60
C HIS A 108 -9.93 -19.69 -6.10
N MET A 109 -10.62 -18.86 -5.32
CA MET A 109 -10.40 -18.74 -3.88
C MET A 109 -10.72 -20.05 -3.13
N GLU A 110 -11.81 -20.73 -3.48
CA GLU A 110 -12.22 -21.99 -2.85
C GLU A 110 -11.28 -23.16 -3.18
N SER A 111 -10.68 -23.15 -4.37
CA SER A 111 -9.69 -24.15 -4.79
C SER A 111 -8.26 -23.87 -4.28
N GLY A 112 -8.04 -22.74 -3.60
CA GLY A 112 -6.71 -22.26 -3.21
C GLY A 112 -5.85 -21.80 -4.40
N GLY A 113 -6.46 -21.62 -5.58
CA GLY A 113 -5.81 -21.12 -6.78
C GLY A 113 -5.59 -19.60 -6.74
N LEU A 114 -4.68 -19.14 -7.59
CA LEU A 114 -4.50 -17.70 -7.82
C LEU A 114 -5.64 -17.17 -8.68
N VAL A 115 -6.20 -16.03 -8.28
CA VAL A 115 -7.18 -15.31 -9.08
C VAL A 115 -6.47 -14.71 -10.29
N PRO A 116 -6.97 -14.90 -11.53
CA PRO A 116 -6.38 -14.36 -12.75
C PRO A 116 -6.20 -12.83 -12.74
N ASP A 117 -5.16 -12.35 -13.41
CA ASP A 117 -4.79 -10.92 -13.44
C ASP A 117 -5.92 -10.04 -14.01
N ASP A 118 -6.62 -10.50 -15.06
CA ASP A 118 -7.74 -9.80 -15.70
C ASP A 118 -8.90 -9.55 -14.74
N VAL A 119 -9.21 -10.52 -13.87
CA VAL A 119 -10.22 -10.37 -12.81
C VAL A 119 -9.80 -9.29 -11.81
N ILE A 120 -8.55 -9.31 -11.36
CA ILE A 120 -8.02 -8.30 -10.42
C ILE A 120 -8.01 -6.92 -11.05
N ILE A 121 -7.52 -6.80 -12.28
CA ILE A 121 -7.48 -5.54 -13.04
C ILE A 121 -8.90 -5.00 -13.24
N GLY A 122 -9.88 -5.85 -13.56
CA GLY A 122 -11.28 -5.47 -13.68
C GLY A 122 -11.84 -4.88 -12.40
N LEU A 123 -11.56 -5.52 -11.25
CA LEU A 123 -11.97 -5.01 -9.94
C LEU A 123 -11.33 -3.64 -9.63
N ILE A 124 -10.05 -3.45 -9.95
CA ILE A 124 -9.35 -2.16 -9.77
C ILE A 124 -9.96 -1.09 -10.67
N LYS A 125 -10.25 -1.39 -11.95
CA LYS A 125 -10.90 -0.47 -12.89
C LYS A 125 -12.24 0.06 -12.38
N GLU A 126 -13.03 -0.76 -11.70
CA GLU A 126 -14.27 -0.28 -11.08
C GLU A 126 -13.99 0.55 -9.82
N ARG A 127 -13.00 0.15 -9.01
CA ARG A 127 -12.67 0.84 -7.76
C ARG A 127 -12.16 2.26 -7.96
N VAL A 128 -11.37 2.51 -9.00
CA VAL A 128 -10.82 3.85 -9.28
C VAL A 128 -11.90 4.85 -9.73
N LYS A 129 -13.10 4.38 -10.13
CA LYS A 129 -14.22 5.25 -10.54
C LYS A 129 -15.03 5.78 -9.35
N ALA A 130 -14.80 5.27 -8.15
CA ALA A 130 -15.52 5.71 -6.96
C ALA A 130 -15.11 7.14 -6.60
N ARG A 131 -16.06 7.93 -6.06
CA ARG A 131 -15.84 9.35 -5.72
C ARG A 131 -14.70 9.56 -4.71
N ASP A 132 -14.49 8.62 -3.80
CA ASP A 132 -13.41 8.71 -2.82
C ASP A 132 -12.02 8.47 -3.42
N ALA A 133 -11.94 8.01 -4.68
CA ALA A 133 -10.70 7.79 -5.42
C ALA A 133 -10.25 9.01 -6.24
N GLU A 134 -11.00 10.13 -6.24
CA GLU A 134 -10.69 11.33 -7.03
C GLU A 134 -9.28 11.87 -6.74
N ASN A 135 -8.84 11.81 -5.49
CA ASN A 135 -7.50 12.23 -5.07
C ASN A 135 -6.50 11.06 -5.03
N GLY A 136 -6.72 10.02 -5.82
CA GLY A 136 -5.90 8.81 -5.86
C GLY A 136 -6.13 7.84 -4.69
N LEU A 137 -5.43 6.72 -4.74
CA LEU A 137 -5.61 5.57 -3.84
C LEU A 137 -4.28 5.09 -3.26
N LEU A 138 -4.35 4.34 -2.16
CA LEU A 138 -3.24 3.55 -1.66
C LEU A 138 -3.43 2.09 -2.06
N PHE A 139 -2.70 1.62 -3.05
CA PHE A 139 -2.69 0.21 -3.45
C PHE A 139 -1.80 -0.62 -2.51
N ASP A 140 -2.41 -1.53 -1.74
CA ASP A 140 -1.70 -2.45 -0.85
C ASP A 140 -1.71 -3.86 -1.45
N GLY A 141 -0.55 -4.30 -1.94
CA GLY A 141 -0.39 -5.61 -2.55
C GLY A 141 -0.92 -5.74 -3.98
N PHE A 142 -1.04 -4.61 -4.70
CA PHE A 142 -1.23 -4.52 -6.15
C PHE A 142 -0.31 -3.43 -6.70
N PRO A 143 0.37 -3.61 -7.84
CA PRO A 143 0.39 -4.79 -8.71
C PRO A 143 1.32 -5.92 -8.18
N ARG A 144 1.01 -7.19 -8.47
CA ARG A 144 1.85 -8.37 -8.12
C ARG A 144 2.61 -8.96 -9.30
N THR A 145 2.20 -8.62 -10.52
CA THR A 145 2.81 -9.08 -11.78
C THR A 145 3.15 -7.88 -12.65
N VAL A 146 4.03 -8.06 -13.63
CA VAL A 146 4.35 -7.01 -14.62
C VAL A 146 3.10 -6.60 -15.40
N ALA A 147 2.27 -7.56 -15.81
CA ALA A 147 1.03 -7.29 -16.52
C ALA A 147 0.05 -6.43 -15.69
N GLN A 148 -0.04 -6.66 -14.38
CA GLN A 148 -0.80 -5.81 -13.47
C GLN A 148 -0.21 -4.40 -13.36
N ALA A 149 1.12 -4.26 -13.37
CA ALA A 149 1.79 -2.96 -13.29
C ALA A 149 1.60 -2.13 -14.56
N GLU A 150 1.72 -2.76 -15.73
CA GLU A 150 1.40 -2.14 -17.02
C GLU A 150 -0.06 -1.71 -17.07
N ALA A 151 -0.98 -2.59 -16.64
CA ALA A 151 -2.39 -2.22 -16.56
C ALA A 151 -2.64 -1.06 -15.59
N LEU A 152 -1.98 -1.02 -14.42
CA LEU A 152 -2.15 0.05 -13.45
C LEU A 152 -1.73 1.40 -14.03
N ALA A 153 -0.62 1.45 -14.80
CA ALA A 153 -0.13 2.67 -15.42
C ALA A 153 -1.18 3.32 -16.36
N GLU A 154 -2.03 2.51 -16.98
CA GLU A 154 -3.13 2.96 -17.84
C GLU A 154 -4.41 3.31 -17.06
N ILE A 155 -4.53 2.88 -15.80
CA ILE A 155 -5.76 3.01 -15.00
C ILE A 155 -5.69 4.19 -14.04
N ALA A 156 -4.53 4.44 -13.43
CA ALA A 156 -4.37 5.49 -12.43
C ALA A 156 -2.93 6.04 -12.43
N PRO A 157 -2.74 7.35 -12.25
CA PRO A 157 -1.41 7.92 -12.04
C PRO A 157 -0.85 7.43 -10.70
N VAL A 158 0.42 7.01 -10.71
CA VAL A 158 1.15 6.59 -9.50
C VAL A 158 2.35 7.53 -9.32
N SER A 159 2.44 8.18 -8.16
CA SER A 159 3.55 9.10 -7.84
C SER A 159 4.59 8.49 -6.91
N LEU A 160 4.23 7.46 -6.15
CA LEU A 160 5.11 6.89 -5.16
C LEU A 160 4.91 5.38 -5.04
N VAL A 161 6.04 4.65 -5.03
CA VAL A 161 6.09 3.23 -4.72
C VAL A 161 6.94 3.08 -3.47
N ILE A 162 6.37 2.46 -2.43
CA ILE A 162 7.02 2.23 -1.14
C ILE A 162 7.22 0.74 -0.98
N ALA A 163 8.47 0.29 -0.82
CA ALA A 163 8.78 -1.09 -0.45
C ALA A 163 9.22 -1.15 1.02
N ILE A 164 8.51 -1.92 1.85
CA ILE A 164 8.91 -2.20 3.22
C ILE A 164 9.85 -3.39 3.22
N GLU A 165 11.09 -3.15 3.63
CA GLU A 165 12.12 -4.17 3.83
C GLU A 165 12.26 -4.49 5.31
N VAL A 166 12.28 -5.79 5.61
CA VAL A 166 12.44 -6.34 6.97
C VAL A 166 13.32 -7.57 6.85
N GLU A 167 14.23 -7.76 7.82
CA GLU A 167 15.07 -8.96 7.91
C GLU A 167 14.21 -10.23 8.01
N ASP A 168 14.63 -11.31 7.35
CA ASP A 168 13.86 -12.55 7.24
C ASP A 168 13.60 -13.18 8.62
N GLU A 169 14.58 -13.16 9.54
CA GLU A 169 14.41 -13.67 10.90
C GLU A 169 13.31 -12.91 11.66
N SER A 170 13.23 -11.59 11.44
CA SER A 170 12.17 -10.77 12.00
C SER A 170 10.81 -11.10 11.38
N ILE A 171 10.76 -11.44 10.09
CA ILE A 171 9.53 -11.87 9.41
C ILE A 171 9.06 -13.22 9.95
N VAL A 172 9.97 -14.19 10.06
CA VAL A 172 9.66 -15.53 10.58
C VAL A 172 9.07 -15.42 11.97
N GLY A 173 9.75 -14.72 12.90
CA GLY A 173 9.26 -14.55 14.27
C GLY A 173 7.87 -13.90 14.33
N ARG A 174 7.60 -12.92 13.45
CA ARG A 174 6.29 -12.25 13.36
C ARG A 174 5.18 -13.14 12.81
N ILE A 175 5.51 -14.07 11.92
CA ILE A 175 4.54 -14.97 11.31
C ILE A 175 4.24 -16.12 12.29
N THR A 176 5.27 -16.74 12.86
CA THR A 176 5.11 -17.93 13.70
C THR A 176 4.41 -17.65 15.01
N GLY A 177 4.56 -16.44 15.57
CA GLY A 177 3.86 -16.06 16.80
C GLY A 177 2.46 -15.51 16.59
N ARG A 178 1.94 -15.45 15.34
CA ARG A 178 0.62 -14.89 15.04
C ARG A 178 -0.47 -15.95 15.15
N PHE A 179 -1.54 -15.63 15.87
CA PHE A 179 -2.75 -16.43 15.95
C PHE A 179 -4.00 -15.56 15.83
N THR A 180 -5.16 -16.18 15.57
CA THR A 180 -6.41 -15.48 15.33
C THR A 180 -7.53 -16.14 16.13
N CYS A 181 -8.35 -15.34 16.81
CA CYS A 181 -9.54 -15.83 17.49
C CYS A 181 -10.53 -16.40 16.46
N GLY A 182 -10.93 -17.66 16.65
CA GLY A 182 -11.89 -18.33 15.78
C GLY A 182 -13.31 -17.77 15.84
N GLY A 183 -13.66 -17.05 16.93
CA GLY A 183 -14.98 -16.46 17.12
C GLY A 183 -15.16 -15.11 16.43
N CYS A 184 -14.30 -14.14 16.76
CA CYS A 184 -14.43 -12.76 16.26
C CYS A 184 -13.39 -12.37 15.20
N GLY A 185 -12.42 -13.23 14.89
CA GLY A 185 -11.37 -12.94 13.91
C GLY A 185 -10.29 -11.97 14.41
N SER A 186 -10.30 -11.59 15.70
CA SER A 186 -9.25 -10.75 16.27
C SER A 186 -7.88 -11.41 16.17
N VAL A 187 -6.89 -10.65 15.70
CA VAL A 187 -5.52 -11.13 15.46
C VAL A 187 -4.63 -10.79 16.65
N TYR A 188 -3.90 -11.78 17.16
CA TYR A 188 -2.99 -11.68 18.29
C TYR A 188 -1.57 -12.11 17.91
N HIS A 189 -0.62 -11.82 18.81
CA HIS A 189 0.73 -12.32 18.70
C HIS A 189 1.36 -12.52 20.09
N ASP A 190 2.09 -13.61 20.29
CA ASP A 190 2.73 -13.98 21.56
C ASP A 190 3.55 -12.87 22.25
N GLN A 191 4.09 -11.91 21.49
CA GLN A 191 5.00 -10.87 21.98
C GLN A 191 4.46 -9.47 21.72
N PHE A 192 3.98 -9.20 20.50
CA PHE A 192 3.62 -7.84 20.09
C PHE A 192 2.18 -7.45 20.41
N ARG A 193 1.29 -8.43 20.61
CA ARG A 193 -0.11 -8.23 21.00
C ARG A 193 -0.62 -9.50 21.69
N PRO A 194 -0.13 -9.81 22.90
CA PRO A 194 -0.62 -10.96 23.65
C PRO A 194 -2.07 -10.72 24.08
N CYS A 195 -2.80 -11.80 24.35
CA CYS A 195 -4.08 -11.70 25.05
C CYS A 195 -3.85 -11.21 26.48
N GLU A 196 -4.82 -10.52 27.06
CA GLU A 196 -4.79 -10.13 28.48
C GLU A 196 -4.82 -11.37 29.38
N VAL A 197 -5.55 -12.39 28.97
CA VAL A 197 -5.63 -13.71 29.61
C VAL A 197 -5.19 -14.78 28.61
N GLU A 198 -4.24 -15.63 29.01
CA GLU A 198 -3.68 -16.66 28.14
C GLU A 198 -4.78 -17.60 27.60
N GLY A 199 -4.82 -17.77 26.28
CA GLY A 199 -5.82 -18.61 25.60
C GLY A 199 -7.22 -18.00 25.47
N GLN A 200 -7.46 -16.78 25.97
CA GLN A 200 -8.76 -16.13 25.90
C GLN A 200 -8.73 -14.91 24.97
N CYS A 201 -9.80 -14.69 24.18
CA CYS A 201 -9.87 -13.52 23.31
C CYS A 201 -10.36 -12.30 24.10
N ASP A 202 -9.56 -11.24 24.16
CA ASP A 202 -9.95 -9.97 24.80
C ASP A 202 -11.27 -9.37 24.27
N GLY A 203 -11.66 -9.70 23.03
CA GLY A 203 -12.87 -9.17 22.40
C GLY A 203 -14.15 -9.95 22.70
N CYS A 204 -14.10 -11.29 22.63
CA CYS A 204 -15.29 -12.14 22.74
C CYS A 204 -15.27 -13.12 23.91
N GLY A 205 -14.23 -13.08 24.76
CA GLY A 205 -14.00 -14.04 25.83
C GLY A 205 -13.55 -15.40 25.33
#